data_AF-A0A918Q5I4-F1
#
_entry.id   AF-A0A918Q5I4-F1
#
_cell.length_a   1.000
_cell.length_b   1.000
_cell.length_c   1.000
_cell.angle_alpha   90.00
_cell.angle_beta   90.00
_cell.angle_gamma   90.00
#
_symmetry.space_group_name_H-M   'P 1'
#
loop_
_entity.id
_entity.type
_entity.pdbx_description
1 polymer ?
#
loop_
_entity_poly.entity_id
_entity_poly.type
_entity_poly.pdbx_seq_one_letter_code
_entity_poly.pdbx_strand_id
1 'polypeptide(L)'
;MAISFGHDRPWGGVSQVEYRRMAKEARLQLAYRVHFAALGWADCQGHAAFDAGKLASLLSKDGKPLSEQSTNNAIARAKALSLVSPYSGAACLVLGSHMFQAGKGVPVPCRVRLDR
;
A
#
# COMPACT_ATOMS: atom_id res chain seq x y z
N MET A 1 23.67 0.36 0.11
CA MET A 1 22.92 0.62 -1.13
C MET A 1 22.57 2.09 -1.12
N ALA A 2 23.20 2.90 -1.97
CA ALA A 2 23.10 4.35 -1.89
C ALA A 2 21.70 4.80 -2.33
N ILE A 3 20.98 5.42 -1.41
CA ILE A 3 19.76 6.14 -1.75
C ILE A 3 20.21 7.50 -2.29
N SER A 4 20.10 7.70 -3.60
CA SER A 4 20.36 9.00 -4.23
C SER A 4 19.02 9.64 -4.54
N PHE A 5 18.82 10.85 -4.03
CA PHE A 5 17.54 11.53 -4.08
C PHE A 5 17.51 12.79 -4.96
N GLY A 6 18.56 13.01 -5.76
CA GLY A 6 18.70 14.17 -6.66
C GLY A 6 18.88 15.50 -5.92
N HIS A 7 19.71 16.38 -6.47
CA HIS A 7 19.79 17.77 -6.00
C HIS A 7 18.45 18.46 -6.34
N ASP A 8 17.77 19.01 -5.34
CA ASP A 8 16.61 19.92 -5.44
C ASP A 8 15.18 19.33 -5.55
N ARG A 9 14.93 18.14 -5.00
CA ARG A 9 13.54 17.70 -4.73
C ARG A 9 13.35 17.33 -3.27
N PRO A 10 12.24 17.70 -2.60
CA PRO A 10 11.93 17.16 -1.28
C PRO A 10 11.72 15.65 -1.42
N TRP A 11 12.53 14.88 -0.71
CA TRP A 11 12.51 13.42 -0.75
C TRP A 11 12.34 12.85 0.64
N GLY A 12 11.52 11.80 0.74
CA GLY A 12 11.32 11.04 1.97
C GLY A 12 11.41 9.55 1.64
N GLY A 13 12.46 8.88 2.12
CA GLY A 13 12.52 7.43 2.14
C GLY A 13 11.68 6.90 3.30
N VAL A 14 10.76 5.97 3.03
CA VAL A 14 9.91 5.36 4.05
C VAL A 14 10.51 4.05 4.57
N SER A 15 10.51 3.84 5.89
CA SER A 15 10.87 2.54 6.46
C SER A 15 9.73 1.54 6.20
N GLN A 16 9.89 0.68 5.19
CA GLN A 16 8.91 -0.36 4.90
C GLN A 16 8.66 -1.26 6.10
N VAL A 17 9.68 -1.55 6.93
CA VAL A 17 9.50 -2.34 8.16
C VAL A 17 8.51 -1.68 9.12
N GLU A 18 8.67 -0.38 9.37
CA GLU A 18 7.76 0.35 10.27
C GLU A 18 6.35 0.46 9.70
N TYR A 19 6.21 0.74 8.40
CA TYR A 19 4.89 0.78 7.78
C TYR A 19 4.19 -0.58 7.77
N ARG A 20 4.94 -1.68 7.63
CA ARG A 20 4.39 -3.03 7.83
C ARG A 20 3.91 -3.27 9.26
N ARG A 21 4.59 -2.71 10.28
CA ARG A 21 4.15 -2.75 11.68
C ARG A 21 2.89 -1.90 11.88
N MET A 22 2.88 -0.66 11.40
CA MET A 22 1.75 0.26 11.52
C MET A 22 0.49 -0.25 10.82
N ALA A 23 0.62 -0.92 9.67
CA ALA A 23 -0.51 -1.56 9.00
C ALA A 23 -1.24 -2.59 9.87
N LYS A 24 -0.53 -3.22 10.82
CA LYS A 24 -1.08 -4.22 11.74
C LYS A 24 -1.59 -3.60 13.06
N GLU A 25 -1.34 -2.32 13.31
CA GLU A 25 -1.70 -1.67 14.57
C GLU A 25 -3.21 -1.43 14.65
N ALA A 26 -3.91 -2.21 15.47
CA ALA A 26 -5.37 -2.19 15.55
C ALA A 26 -5.94 -0.87 16.10
N ARG A 27 -5.12 -0.08 16.82
CA ARG A 27 -5.51 1.25 17.33
C ARG A 27 -5.63 2.30 16.24
N LEU A 28 -5.00 2.09 15.09
CA LEU A 28 -5.05 3.01 13.96
C LEU A 28 -6.32 2.80 13.14
N GLN A 29 -6.84 3.90 12.60
CA GLN A 29 -7.99 3.84 11.70
C GLN A 29 -7.67 3.00 10.46
N LEU A 30 -8.64 2.18 10.03
CA LEU A 30 -8.45 1.20 8.95
C LEU A 30 -7.96 1.82 7.64
N ALA A 31 -8.47 2.99 7.26
CA ALA A 31 -8.06 3.67 6.03
C ALA A 31 -6.55 4.03 6.04
N TYR A 32 -6.01 4.43 7.18
CA TYR A 32 -4.58 4.69 7.34
C TYR A 32 -3.77 3.39 7.40
N ARG A 33 -4.31 2.33 7.99
CA ARG A 33 -3.68 1.00 7.94
C ARG A 33 -3.55 0.48 6.52
N VAL A 34 -4.54 0.73 5.65
CA VAL A 34 -4.47 0.46 4.20
C VAL A 34 -3.33 1.25 3.56
N HIS A 35 -3.19 2.54 3.88
CA HIS A 35 -2.09 3.36 3.39
C HIS A 35 -0.72 2.84 3.82
N PHE A 36 -0.57 2.46 5.09
CA PHE A 36 0.67 1.86 5.61
C PHE A 36 0.94 0.49 4.99
N ALA A 37 -0.10 -0.29 4.66
CA ALA A 37 0.07 -1.52 3.91
C ALA A 37 0.58 -1.25 2.48
N ALA A 38 0.07 -0.20 1.82
CA ALA A 38 0.56 0.20 0.50
C ALA A 38 2.04 0.61 0.55
N LEU A 39 2.45 1.46 1.49
CA LEU A 39 3.84 1.88 1.64
C LEU A 39 4.78 0.74 2.09
N GLY A 40 4.31 -0.13 2.97
CA GLY A 40 5.11 -1.20 3.58
C GLY A 40 5.40 -2.38 2.64
N TRP A 41 4.56 -2.59 1.62
CA TRP A 41 4.70 -3.66 0.63
C TRP A 41 4.89 -3.16 -0.80
N ALA A 42 5.06 -1.85 -0.99
CA ALA A 42 5.31 -1.28 -2.30
C ALA A 42 6.61 -1.81 -2.92
N ASP A 43 6.52 -2.20 -4.19
CA ASP A 43 7.65 -2.46 -5.05
C ASP A 43 8.27 -1.16 -5.60
N CYS A 44 9.23 -1.29 -6.52
CA CYS A 44 9.89 -0.16 -7.17
C CYS A 44 8.96 0.70 -8.05
N GLN A 45 7.72 0.28 -8.31
CA GLN A 45 6.71 1.03 -9.07
C GLN A 45 5.63 1.65 -8.18
N GLY A 46 5.69 1.41 -6.86
CA GLY A 46 4.68 1.87 -5.93
C GLY A 46 3.44 0.96 -5.88
N HIS A 47 3.56 -0.28 -6.32
CA HIS A 47 2.52 -1.30 -6.24
C HIS A 47 2.77 -2.24 -5.06
N ALA A 48 1.76 -2.45 -4.24
CA ALA A 48 1.77 -3.44 -3.17
C ALA A 48 0.77 -4.56 -3.52
N ALA A 49 1.29 -5.66 -4.05
CA ALA A 49 0.49 -6.83 -4.42
C ALA A 49 0.22 -7.74 -3.21
N PHE A 50 -0.99 -8.30 -3.14
CA PHE A 50 -1.42 -9.18 -2.07
C PHE A 50 -2.10 -10.43 -2.65
N ASP A 51 -1.83 -11.58 -2.03
CA ASP A 51 -2.62 -12.79 -2.28
C ASP A 51 -4.07 -12.62 -1.78
N ALA A 52 -4.97 -13.46 -2.29
CA ALA A 52 -6.37 -13.47 -1.88
C ALA A 52 -6.51 -13.58 -0.35
N GLY A 53 -7.29 -12.68 0.25
CA GLY A 53 -7.50 -12.62 1.70
C GLY A 53 -6.30 -12.12 2.53
N LYS A 54 -5.11 -11.95 1.94
CA LYS A 54 -3.92 -11.54 2.70
C LYS A 54 -4.08 -10.15 3.30
N LEU A 55 -4.60 -9.20 2.52
CA LEU A 55 -4.86 -7.84 3.01
C LEU A 55 -5.89 -7.84 4.16
N ALA A 56 -6.96 -8.63 4.04
CA ALA A 56 -7.99 -8.75 5.07
C ALA A 56 -7.43 -9.32 6.39
N SER A 57 -6.54 -10.31 6.30
CA SER A 57 -5.82 -10.87 7.45
C SER A 57 -4.84 -9.88 8.07
N LEU A 58 -4.19 -9.04 7.26
CA LEU A 58 -3.25 -8.01 7.71
C LEU A 58 -3.96 -6.89 8.46
N LEU A 59 -5.14 -6.50 7.96
CA LEU A 59 -6.01 -5.50 8.56
C LEU A 59 -6.91 -6.06 9.67
N SER A 60 -6.68 -7.32 10.08
CA SER A 60 -7.44 -7.98 11.13
C SER A 60 -7.54 -7.15 12.40
N LYS A 61 -8.62 -7.40 13.14
CA LYS A 61 -8.85 -6.89 14.48
C LYS A 61 -9.10 -8.09 15.37
N ASP A 62 -8.44 -8.16 16.52
CA ASP A 62 -8.59 -9.24 17.50
C ASP A 62 -8.35 -10.64 16.93
N GLY A 63 -7.40 -10.75 15.99
CA GLY A 63 -7.01 -12.01 15.35
C GLY A 63 -7.99 -12.53 14.30
N LYS A 64 -9.11 -11.83 14.04
CA LYS A 64 -10.08 -12.20 13.00
C LYS A 64 -9.85 -11.39 11.72
N PRO A 65 -9.67 -12.04 10.55
CA PRO A 65 -9.62 -11.34 9.27
C PRO A 65 -10.87 -10.48 9.07
N LEU A 66 -10.70 -9.34 8.40
CA LEU A 66 -11.84 -8.53 8.00
C LEU A 66 -12.71 -9.29 6.99
N SER A 67 -14.01 -9.01 7.00
CA SER A 67 -14.87 -9.44 5.90
C SER A 67 -14.45 -8.75 4.60
N GLU A 68 -14.81 -9.35 3.46
CA GLU A 68 -14.56 -8.76 2.15
C GLU A 68 -15.18 -7.36 2.04
N GLN A 69 -16.43 -7.20 2.49
CA GLN A 69 -17.11 -5.91 2.52
C GLN A 69 -16.35 -4.88 3.39
N SER A 70 -15.89 -5.28 4.58
CA SER A 70 -15.11 -4.39 5.45
C SER A 70 -13.78 -3.99 4.82
N THR A 71 -13.11 -4.93 4.15
CA THR A 71 -11.86 -4.69 3.43
C THR A 71 -12.08 -3.69 2.29
N ASN A 72 -13.12 -3.91 1.48
CA ASN A 72 -13.47 -3.02 0.36
C ASN A 72 -13.87 -1.63 0.85
N ASN A 73 -14.62 -1.53 1.95
CA ASN A 73 -14.98 -0.25 2.56
C ASN A 73 -13.75 0.51 3.08
N ALA A 74 -12.80 -0.18 3.71
CA ALA A 74 -11.54 0.43 4.16
C ALA A 74 -10.73 0.97 2.98
N ILE A 75 -10.64 0.21 1.88
CA ILE A 75 -9.97 0.65 0.65
C ILE A 75 -10.71 1.85 0.04
N ALA A 76 -12.04 1.80 -0.07
CA ALA A 76 -12.84 2.91 -0.59
C ALA A 76 -12.63 4.18 0.23
N ARG A 77 -12.54 4.07 1.56
CA ARG A 77 -12.25 5.21 2.43
C ARG A 77 -10.82 5.73 2.23
N ALA A 78 -9.84 4.85 2.06
CA ALA A 78 -8.46 5.25 1.77
C ALA A 78 -8.34 5.99 0.43
N LYS A 79 -9.09 5.56 -0.60
CA LYS A 79 -9.20 6.26 -1.89
C LYS A 79 -9.80 7.65 -1.74
N ALA A 80 -10.91 7.76 -0.98
CA ALA A 80 -11.59 9.04 -0.74
C ALA A 80 -10.71 10.05 0.00
N LEU A 81 -9.75 9.57 0.81
CA LEU A 81 -8.76 10.39 1.51
C LEU A 81 -7.48 10.62 0.69
N SER A 82 -7.44 10.17 -0.57
CA SER A 82 -6.27 10.23 -1.45
C SER A 82 -5.00 9.58 -0.88
N LEU A 83 -5.16 8.63 0.05
CA LEU A 83 -4.05 7.89 0.65
C LEU A 83 -3.51 6.80 -0.27
N VAL A 84 -4.36 6.31 -1.18
CA VAL A 84 -4.00 5.34 -2.23
C VAL A 84 -4.68 5.75 -3.53
N SER A 85 -4.14 5.30 -4.66
CA SER A 85 -4.67 5.59 -5.99
C SER A 85 -6.10 5.05 -6.17
N PRO A 86 -6.95 5.71 -6.98
CA PRO A 86 -8.29 5.23 -7.32
C PRO A 86 -8.31 3.81 -7.93
N TYR A 87 -7.21 3.41 -8.59
CA TYR A 87 -7.04 2.08 -9.20
C TYR A 87 -6.69 0.97 -8.20
N SER A 88 -6.56 1.29 -6.90
CA SER A 88 -6.24 0.31 -5.87
C SER A 88 -7.39 -0.68 -5.67
N GLY A 89 -7.06 -1.94 -5.36
CA GLY A 89 -8.02 -2.98 -4.99
C GLY A 89 -7.44 -3.91 -3.93
N ALA A 90 -8.21 -4.89 -3.48
CA ALA A 90 -7.78 -5.83 -2.45
C ALA A 90 -6.56 -6.67 -2.86
N ALA A 91 -6.36 -6.89 -4.16
CA ALA A 91 -5.23 -7.63 -4.73
C ALA A 91 -3.97 -6.77 -4.97
N CYS A 92 -4.11 -5.46 -5.12
CA CYS A 92 -2.97 -4.57 -5.37
C CYS A 92 -3.34 -3.15 -4.91
N LEU A 93 -2.64 -2.62 -3.91
CA LEU A 93 -2.74 -1.22 -3.51
C LEU A 93 -1.70 -0.42 -4.29
N VAL A 94 -2.11 0.69 -4.88
CA VAL A 94 -1.26 1.49 -5.76
C VAL A 94 -1.03 2.85 -5.10
N LEU A 95 0.22 3.23 -4.92
CA LEU A 95 0.59 4.55 -4.41
C LEU A 95 0.41 5.61 -5.51
N GLY A 96 0.01 6.82 -5.11
CA GLY A 96 -0.02 7.95 -6.02
C GLY A 96 1.40 8.33 -6.47
N SER A 97 1.55 8.76 -7.72
CA SER A 97 2.83 9.19 -8.31
C SER A 97 3.51 10.35 -7.56
N HIS A 98 2.75 11.12 -6.78
CA HIS A 98 3.24 12.19 -5.94
C HIS A 98 3.89 11.70 -4.63
N MET A 99 3.55 10.49 -4.16
CA MET A 99 4.13 9.87 -2.96
C MET A 99 5.25 8.90 -3.28
N PHE A 100 5.18 8.26 -4.45
CA PHE A 100 6.13 7.24 -4.85
C PHE A 100 6.53 7.49 -6.31
N GLN A 101 7.78 7.88 -6.52
CA GLN A 101 8.36 7.94 -7.85
C GLN A 101 8.87 6.55 -8.21
N ALA A 102 8.48 6.05 -9.38
CA ALA A 102 8.97 4.77 -9.86
C ALA A 102 10.50 4.78 -9.88
N GLY A 103 11.10 3.90 -9.09
CA GLY A 103 12.54 3.70 -9.05
C GLY A 103 13.03 2.96 -10.29
N LYS A 104 14.33 3.07 -10.58
CA LYS A 104 14.99 2.19 -11.56
C LYS A 104 15.02 0.76 -10.98
N GLY A 105 14.39 -0.19 -11.67
CA GLY A 105 14.33 -1.59 -11.26
C GLY A 105 13.50 -2.43 -12.22
N VAL A 106 13.61 -3.76 -12.13
CA VAL A 106 12.79 -4.67 -12.94
C VAL A 106 11.34 -4.58 -12.44
N PRO A 107 10.37 -4.29 -13.32
CA PRO A 107 8.95 -4.37 -12.99
C PRO A 107 8.59 -5.70 -12.33
N VAL A 108 7.96 -5.66 -11.17
CA VAL A 108 7.29 -6.86 -10.64
C VAL A 108 5.92 -6.92 -11.32
N PRO A 109 5.55 -8.03 -11.96
CA PRO A 109 4.21 -8.17 -12.54
C PRO A 109 3.15 -8.14 -11.42
N CYS A 110 2.43 -7.02 -11.26
CA CYS A 110 1.21 -6.95 -10.44
C CYS A 110 0.01 -7.40 -11.31
N ARG A 111 -0.86 -8.25 -10.75
CA ARG A 111 -2.06 -8.78 -11.42
C ARG A 111 -2.96 -7.69 -12.01
N VAL A 112 -3.07 -6.53 -11.37
CA VAL A 112 -3.87 -5.38 -11.87
C VAL A 112 -3.34 -4.82 -13.19
N ARG A 113 -2.06 -5.06 -13.52
CA ARG A 113 -1.44 -4.61 -14.78
C ARG A 113 -1.64 -5.61 -15.93
N LEU A 114 -2.06 -6.85 -15.66
CA LEU A 114 -2.30 -7.86 -16.70
C LEU A 114 -3.63 -7.65 -17.43
N ASP A 115 -4.56 -6.89 -16.84
CA ASP A 115 -5.90 -6.63 -17.39
C ASP A 115 -5.98 -5.30 -18.16
N ARG A 116 -4.85 -4.76 -18.64
CA ARG A 116 -4.82 -3.49 -19.38
C ARG A 116 -3.95 -3.52 -20.63
#